data_AF-A0A2G9M792-F1
#
_entry.id   AF-A0A2G9M792-F1
#
_cell.length_a   1.000
_cell.length_b   1.000
_cell.length_c   1.000
_cell.angle_alpha   90.00
_cell.angle_beta   90.00
_cell.angle_gamma   90.00
#
_symmetry.space_group_name_H-M   'P 1'
#
loop_
_entity.id
_entity.type
_entity.pdbx_description
1 polymer ?
#
loop_
_entity_poly.entity_id
_entity_poly.type
_entity_poly.pdbx_seq_one_letter_code
_entity_poly.pdbx_strand_id
1 'polypeptide(L)'
;MTTTPYHLRIPEEVLAVSKIRAEEEHLDQSTTLKQFLHAGAEEYILKLVKKGRISIGKAAEILKKTVYDIQRLAKNYGVELGPTTEQTEKSIKTAKKLFSS
;
A
#
# COMPACT_ATOMS: atom_id res chain seq x y z
N MET A 1 2.05 18.81 8.11
CA MET A 1 1.13 18.25 7.09
C MET A 1 -0.18 19.00 7.18
N THR A 2 -0.68 19.56 6.08
CA THR A 2 -1.99 20.22 6.04
C THR A 2 -3.07 19.14 5.96
N THR A 3 -3.93 19.06 6.97
CA THR A 3 -5.10 18.17 6.97
C THR A 3 -6.32 18.96 6.52
N THR A 4 -7.03 18.48 5.52
CA THR A 4 -8.31 19.06 5.09
C THR A 4 -9.44 18.32 5.80
N PRO A 5 -10.32 19.00 6.56
CA PRO A 5 -11.48 18.36 7.16
C PRO A 5 -12.42 17.88 6.05
N TYR A 6 -12.81 16.60 6.11
CA TYR A 6 -13.75 15.99 5.18
C TYR A 6 -14.90 15.37 5.95
N HIS A 7 -16.11 15.88 5.76
CA HIS A 7 -17.30 15.41 6.48
C HIS A 7 -17.85 14.16 5.79
N LEU A 8 -17.76 13.02 6.48
CA LEU A 8 -18.26 11.72 6.02
C LEU A 8 -19.33 11.21 6.98
N ARG A 9 -20.39 10.63 6.43
CA ARG A 9 -21.26 9.74 7.20
C ARG A 9 -20.63 8.37 7.22
N ILE A 10 -20.16 7.95 8.39
CA ILE A 10 -19.55 6.63 8.56
C ILE A 10 -20.67 5.62 8.90
N PRO A 11 -20.78 4.50 8.17
CA PRO A 11 -21.75 3.45 8.47
C PRO A 11 -21.60 2.92 9.90
N GLU A 12 -22.70 2.52 10.53
CA GLU A 12 -22.71 2.05 11.92
C GLU A 12 -21.86 0.79 12.10
N GLU A 13 -21.83 -0.08 11.11
CA GLU A 13 -21.04 -1.32 11.13
C GLU A 13 -19.54 -1.02 11.23
N VAL A 14 -19.07 0.02 10.54
CA VAL A 14 -17.66 0.44 10.59
C VAL A 14 -17.33 1.08 11.94
N LEU A 15 -18.26 1.86 12.51
CA LEU A 15 -18.09 2.43 13.84
C LEU A 15 -18.06 1.37 14.94
N ALA A 16 -18.89 0.32 14.80
CA ALA A 16 -18.89 -0.80 15.73
C ALA A 16 -17.54 -1.53 15.74
N VAL A 17 -16.99 -1.83 14.56
CA VAL A 17 -15.68 -2.48 14.42
C VAL A 17 -14.55 -1.59 14.96
N SER A 18 -14.59 -0.27 14.69
CA SER A 18 -13.55 0.64 15.21
C SER A 18 -13.58 0.77 16.72
N LYS A 19 -14.77 0.69 17.33
CA LYS A 19 -14.91 0.70 18.79
C LYS A 19 -14.30 -0.54 19.44
N ILE A 20 -14.57 -1.73 18.88
CA ILE A 20 -14.00 -3.00 19.38
C ILE A 20 -12.47 -2.91 19.39
N ARG A 21 -11.86 -2.54 18.26
CA ARG A 21 -10.40 -2.41 18.17
C ARG A 21 -9.83 -1.30 19.07
N ALA A 22 -10.53 -0.18 19.22
CA ALA A 22 -10.11 0.89 20.11
C ALA A 22 -10.02 0.42 21.57
N GLU A 23 -10.99 -0.39 22.02
CA GLU A 23 -10.99 -0.99 23.35
C GLU A 23 -9.86 -2.02 23.52
N GLU A 24 -9.67 -2.91 22.53
CA GLU A 24 -8.62 -3.94 22.56
C GLU A 24 -7.20 -3.35 22.54
N GLU A 25 -6.96 -2.30 21.75
CA GLU A 25 -5.64 -1.68 21.58
C GLU A 25 -5.40 -0.49 22.52
N HIS A 26 -6.37 -0.16 23.39
CA HIS A 26 -6.35 1.02 24.27
C HIS A 26 -6.07 2.34 23.51
N LEU A 27 -6.72 2.52 22.37
CA LEU A 27 -6.59 3.69 21.49
C LEU A 27 -7.89 4.49 21.46
N ASP A 28 -7.82 5.75 21.02
CA ASP A 28 -9.02 6.51 20.71
C ASP A 28 -9.64 6.05 19.38
N GLN A 29 -10.98 6.04 19.32
CA GLN A 29 -11.72 5.55 18.16
C GLN A 29 -11.37 6.32 16.86
N SER A 30 -11.03 7.60 16.95
CA SER A 30 -10.62 8.41 15.78
C SER A 30 -9.29 7.93 15.21
N THR A 31 -8.33 7.58 16.06
CA THR A 31 -7.06 6.96 15.66
C THR A 31 -7.29 5.60 15.02
N THR A 32 -8.15 4.77 15.59
CA THR A 32 -8.50 3.47 15.00
C THR A 32 -9.13 3.62 13.61
N LEU A 33 -10.06 4.57 13.44
CA LEU A 33 -10.64 4.88 12.13
C LEU A 33 -9.59 5.33 11.11
N LYS A 34 -8.64 6.17 11.51
CA LYS A 34 -7.53 6.59 10.64
C LYS A 34 -6.65 5.41 10.25
N GLN A 35 -6.38 4.48 11.16
CA GLN A 35 -5.62 3.27 10.87
C GLN A 35 -6.35 2.38 9.85
N PHE A 36 -7.67 2.20 9.98
CA PHE A 36 -8.47 1.48 8.98
C PHE A 36 -8.42 2.14 7.60
N LEU A 37 -8.57 3.46 7.54
CA LEU A 37 -8.44 4.21 6.28
C LEU A 37 -7.05 4.03 5.66
N HIS A 38 -6.00 4.09 6.47
CA HIS A 38 -4.63 3.90 6.01
C HIS A 38 -4.41 2.48 5.48
N ALA A 39 -4.88 1.45 6.20
CA ALA A 39 -4.78 0.06 5.78
C ALA A 39 -5.53 -0.19 4.46
N GLY A 40 -6.76 0.34 4.33
CA GLY A 40 -7.53 0.24 3.08
C GLY A 40 -6.86 0.95 1.90
N ALA A 41 -6.24 2.11 2.14
CA ALA A 41 -5.49 2.83 1.12
C ALA A 41 -4.24 2.05 0.67
N GLU A 42 -3.48 1.50 1.62
CA GLU A 42 -2.32 0.64 1.35
C GLU A 42 -2.71 -0.57 0.50
N GLU A 43 -3.74 -1.31 0.93
CA GLU A 43 -4.23 -2.49 0.22
C GLU A 43 -4.70 -2.16 -1.20
N TYR A 44 -5.43 -1.05 -1.37
CA TYR A 44 -5.90 -0.61 -2.68
C TYR A 44 -4.74 -0.27 -3.63
N ILE A 45 -3.74 0.47 -3.14
CA ILE A 45 -2.54 0.80 -3.92
C ILE A 45 -1.79 -0.48 -4.33
N LEU A 46 -1.60 -1.43 -3.42
CA LEU A 46 -0.97 -2.72 -3.73
C LEU A 46 -1.76 -3.50 -4.79
N LYS A 47 -3.09 -3.49 -4.75
CA LYS A 47 -3.95 -4.09 -5.79
C LYS A 47 -3.72 -3.43 -7.15
N LEU A 48 -3.52 -2.12 -7.22
CA LEU A 48 -3.22 -1.42 -8.47
C LEU A 48 -1.84 -1.81 -9.01
N VAL A 49 -0.84 -1.94 -8.14
CA VAL A 49 0.50 -2.43 -8.53
C VAL A 49 0.40 -3.85 -9.08
N LYS A 50 -0.28 -4.75 -8.37
CA LYS A 50 -0.48 -6.15 -8.80
C LYS A 50 -1.15 -6.23 -10.18
N LYS A 51 -2.10 -5.33 -10.46
CA LYS A 51 -2.80 -5.23 -11.76
C LYS A 51 -1.98 -4.53 -12.85
N GLY A 52 -0.74 -4.11 -12.57
CA GLY A 52 0.11 -3.35 -13.49
C GLY A 52 -0.39 -1.94 -13.80
N ARG A 53 -1.38 -1.43 -13.05
CA ARG A 53 -1.98 -0.10 -13.30
C ARG A 53 -1.11 1.06 -12.85
N ILE A 54 -0.27 0.82 -11.85
CA ILE A 54 0.74 1.76 -11.36
C ILE A 54 2.04 1.01 -11.09
N SER A 55 3.17 1.70 -11.18
CA SER A 55 4.47 1.13 -10.83
C SER A 55 4.68 1.10 -9.31
N ILE A 56 5.61 0.26 -8.85
CA ILE A 56 6.05 0.23 -7.44
C ILE A 56 6.58 1.61 -7.02
N GLY A 57 7.31 2.30 -7.90
CA GLY A 57 7.80 3.66 -7.64
C GLY A 57 6.65 4.66 -7.43
N LYS A 58 5.57 4.57 -8.22
CA LYS A 58 4.41 5.43 -8.03
C LYS A 58 3.64 5.12 -6.75
N ALA A 59 3.54 3.85 -6.37
CA ALA A 59 2.98 3.45 -5.09
C ALA A 59 3.79 4.01 -3.90
N ALA A 60 5.12 3.95 -3.98
CA ALA A 60 6.04 4.53 -2.99
C ALA A 60 5.83 6.04 -2.82
N GLU A 61 5.70 6.77 -3.92
CA GLU A 61 5.39 8.21 -3.92
C GLU A 61 4.05 8.52 -3.24
N ILE A 62 2.97 7.81 -3.63
CA ILE A 62 1.61 8.05 -3.10
C ILE A 62 1.54 7.77 -1.61
N LEU A 63 2.10 6.64 -1.17
CA LEU A 63 2.08 6.21 0.23
C LEU A 63 3.18 6.87 1.07
N LYS A 64 4.02 7.72 0.46
CA LYS A 64 5.17 8.37 1.12
C LYS A 64 6.10 7.36 1.81
N LYS A 65 6.38 6.26 1.11
CA LYS A 65 7.20 5.13 1.55
C LYS A 65 8.34 4.91 0.58
N THR A 66 9.36 4.14 0.97
CA THR A 66 10.39 3.71 0.02
C THR A 66 9.89 2.55 -0.85
N VAL A 67 10.54 2.30 -1.98
CA VAL A 67 10.27 1.11 -2.82
C VAL A 67 10.42 -0.19 -2.01
N TYR A 68 11.41 -0.25 -1.11
CA TYR A 68 11.62 -1.39 -0.21
C TYR A 68 10.45 -1.58 0.76
N ASP A 69 9.92 -0.48 1.33
CA ASP A 69 8.75 -0.55 2.19
C ASP A 69 7.52 -1.06 1.44
N ILE A 70 7.34 -0.73 0.16
CA ILE A 70 6.24 -1.27 -0.66
C ILE A 70 6.38 -2.78 -0.85
N GLN A 71 7.60 -3.30 -1.08
CA GLN A 71 7.82 -4.74 -1.18
C GLN A 71 7.53 -5.46 0.15
N ARG A 72 7.99 -4.88 1.28
CA ARG A 72 7.70 -5.42 2.62
C ARG A 72 6.21 -5.38 2.92
N LEU A 73 5.54 -4.28 2.57
CA LEU A 73 4.11 -4.10 2.72
C LEU A 73 3.36 -5.17 1.93
N ALA A 74 3.73 -5.39 0.67
CA ALA A 74 3.10 -6.40 -0.15
C ALA A 74 3.21 -7.80 0.44
N LYS A 75 4.37 -8.16 0.99
CA LYS A 75 4.55 -9.43 1.71
C LYS A 75 3.59 -9.56 2.90
N ASN A 76 3.42 -8.49 3.69
CA ASN A 76 2.50 -8.46 4.83
C ASN A 76 1.03 -8.65 4.41
N TYR A 77 0.65 -8.13 3.24
CA TYR A 77 -0.69 -8.29 2.67
C TYR A 77 -0.86 -9.58 1.83
N GLY A 78 0.15 -10.46 1.78
CA GLY A 78 0.10 -11.69 0.96
C GLY A 78 0.06 -11.42 -0.55
N VAL A 79 0.54 -10.26 -0.99
CA VAL A 79 0.62 -9.86 -2.38
C VAL A 79 2.05 -10.10 -2.88
N GLU A 80 2.23 -11.07 -3.78
CA GLU A 80 3.49 -11.23 -4.49
C GLU A 80 3.64 -10.14 -5.55
N LEU A 81 4.52 -9.17 -5.29
CA LEU A 81 4.96 -8.18 -6.27
C LEU A 81 6.21 -8.69 -6.97
N GLY A 82 6.01 -9.42 -8.08
CA GLY A 82 7.10 -9.79 -8.98
C GLY A 82 7.40 -8.67 -9.99
N PRO A 83 8.61 -8.68 -10.61
CA PRO A 83 8.85 -7.86 -11.79
C PRO A 83 7.82 -8.20 -12.86
N THR A 84 7.26 -7.19 -13.52
CA THR A 84 6.46 -7.44 -14.73
C THR A 84 7.31 -8.14 -15.78
N THR A 85 6.70 -8.88 -16.70
CA THR A 85 7.40 -9.59 -17.77
C THR A 85 8.37 -8.64 -18.53
N GLU A 86 7.93 -7.41 -18.81
CA GLU A 86 8.77 -6.36 -19.41
C GLU A 86 9.97 -5.93 -18.54
N GLN A 87 9.81 -5.84 -17.22
CA GLN A 87 10.91 -5.47 -16.32
C GLN A 87 11.94 -6.60 -16.23
N THR A 88 11.49 -7.85 -16.25
CA THR A 88 12.36 -9.02 -16.31
C THR A 88 13.13 -9.06 -17.63
N GLU A 89 12.46 -8.83 -18.76
CA GLU A 89 13.09 -8.78 -20.08
C GLU A 89 14.11 -7.65 -20.21
N LYS A 90 13.81 -6.45 -19.70
CA LYS A 90 14.78 -5.34 -19.67
C LYS A 90 15.98 -5.67 -18.80
N SER A 91 15.77 -6.27 -17.63
CA SER A 91 16.85 -6.66 -16.72
C SER A 91 17.78 -7.70 -17.36
N ILE A 92 17.19 -8.69 -18.06
CA ILE A 92 17.95 -9.70 -18.82
C ILE A 92 18.72 -9.06 -19.99
N LYS A 93 18.11 -8.13 -20.74
CA LYS A 93 18.79 -7.41 -21.84
C LYS A 93 19.99 -6.60 -21.35
N THR A 94 19.82 -5.89 -20.24
CA THR A 94 20.88 -5.07 -19.65
C THR A 94 22.01 -5.93 -19.10
N ALA A 95 21.69 -7.01 -18.38
CA ALA A 95 22.68 -7.98 -17.91
C ALA A 95 23.45 -8.60 -19.09
N LYS A 96 22.75 -9.03 -20.15
CA LYS A 96 23.39 -9.56 -21.36
C LYS A 96 24.38 -8.55 -21.95
N LYS A 97 24.02 -7.27 -22.08
CA LYS A 97 24.94 -6.23 -22.59
C LYS A 97 26.18 -6.04 -21.72
N LEU A 98 26.03 -6.08 -20.40
CA LEU A 98 27.13 -5.92 -19.44
C LEU A 98 28.12 -7.10 -19.45
N PHE A 99 27.63 -8.32 -19.68
CA PHE A 99 28.47 -9.53 -19.74
C PHE A 99 28.91 -9.94 -21.16
N SER A 100 28.56 -9.16 -22.18
CA SER A 100 29.00 -9.35 -23.57
C SER A 100 29.87 -8.20 -24.10
N SER A 101 30.31 -7.30 -23.21
CA SER A 101 31.40 -6.34 -23.43
C SER A 101 32.66 -6.83 -22.72
#